data_AF-A0A2T8FAH6-F1
#
_entry.id   AF-A0A2T8FAH6-F1
#
_cell.length_a   1.000
_cell.length_b   1.000
_cell.length_c   1.000
_cell.angle_alpha   90.00
_cell.angle_beta   90.00
_cell.angle_gamma   90.00
#
_symmetry.space_group_name_H-M   'P 1'
#
loop_
_entity.id
_entity.type
_entity.pdbx_description
1 polymer ?
#
loop_
_entity_poly.entity_id
_entity_poly.type
_entity_poly.pdbx_seq_one_letter_code
_entity_poly.pdbx_strand_id
1 'polypeptide(L)' 'MPQSKPASHLPYDELAPTQEMAADCRAVGVNLRLEKAARKAVSTPPSLHFEDFPREVAKRDIPISEAAARLAGALHLHLD' A
#
# COMPACT_ATOMS: atom_id res chain seq x y z
N MET A 1 3.94 -47.23 10.69
CA MET A 1 5.17 -46.52 10.27
C MET A 1 5.05 -45.08 10.72
N PRO A 2 5.82 -44.60 11.71
CA PRO A 2 5.79 -43.18 12.05
C PRO A 2 6.44 -42.37 10.93
N GLN A 3 5.71 -41.42 10.35
CA GLN A 3 6.24 -40.46 9.38
C GLN A 3 7.22 -39.54 10.12
N SER A 4 8.49 -39.56 9.71
CA SER A 4 9.50 -38.63 10.19
C SER A 4 9.15 -37.23 9.71
N LYS A 5 8.82 -36.33 10.64
CA LYS A 5 8.63 -34.90 10.36
C LYS A 5 10.01 -34.31 10.02
N PRO A 6 10.24 -33.78 8.80
CA PRO A 6 11.54 -33.17 8.49
C PRO A 6 11.75 -31.92 9.37
N ALA A 7 13.00 -31.71 9.77
CA ALA A 7 13.40 -30.68 10.72
C ALA A 7 13.25 -29.28 10.14
N SER A 8 12.52 -28.40 10.85
CA SER A 8 12.07 -27.06 10.46
C SER A 8 13.16 -25.97 10.59
N HIS A 9 14.38 -26.22 10.14
CA HIS A 9 15.51 -25.33 10.40
C HIS A 9 16.11 -24.65 9.18
N LEU A 10 15.52 -24.82 8.00
CA LEU A 10 15.89 -24.03 6.83
C LEU A 10 14.89 -22.88 6.64
N PRO A 11 15.32 -21.60 6.69
CA PRO A 11 14.44 -20.44 6.55
C PRO A 11 13.75 -20.32 5.18
N TYR A 12 14.09 -21.21 4.24
CA TYR A 12 13.59 -21.25 2.87
C TYR A 12 12.91 -22.57 2.48
N ASP A 13 12.74 -23.51 3.42
CA ASP A 13 12.24 -24.87 3.11
C ASP A 13 10.72 -24.94 2.84
N GLU A 14 10.00 -23.84 3.00
CA GLU A 14 8.57 -23.76 2.72
C GLU A 14 8.23 -22.61 1.76
N LEU A 15 9.04 -22.40 0.72
CA LEU A 15 8.58 -21.55 -0.38
C LEU A 15 7.35 -22.20 -1.03
N ALA A 16 6.27 -21.43 -1.12
CA ALA A 16 5.08 -21.83 -1.84
C ALA A 16 5.43 -22.18 -3.30
N PRO A 17 4.67 -23.07 -3.96
CA PRO A 17 4.83 -23.33 -5.37
C PRO A 17 4.89 -22.03 -6.19
N THR A 18 5.74 -21.99 -7.22
CA THR A 18 5.94 -20.79 -8.04
C THR A 18 4.64 -20.24 -8.64
N GLN A 19 3.67 -21.11 -8.91
CA GLN A 19 2.33 -20.73 -9.38
C GLN A 19 1.54 -19.91 -8.35
N GLU A 20 1.62 -20.31 -7.07
CA GLU A 20 0.97 -19.62 -5.96
C GLU A 20 1.63 -18.26 -5.71
N MET A 21 2.97 -18.22 -5.66
CA MET A 21 3.71 -16.96 -5.53
C MET A 21 3.39 -16.00 -6.69
N ALA A 22 3.27 -16.50 -7.92
CA ALA A 22 2.88 -15.68 -9.07
C ALA A 22 1.43 -15.19 -8.98
N ALA A 23 0.52 -15.99 -8.40
CA ALA A 23 -0.86 -15.57 -8.14
C ALA A 23 -0.92 -14.48 -7.08
N ASP A 24 -0.15 -14.61 -6.00
CA ASP A 24 -0.04 -13.60 -4.95
C ASP A 24 0.48 -12.28 -5.50
N CYS A 25 1.55 -12.30 -6.30
CA CYS A 25 2.06 -11.10 -6.97
C CYS A 25 1.00 -10.41 -7.84
N ARG A 26 0.19 -11.17 -8.59
CA ARG A 26 -0.91 -10.61 -9.37
C ARG A 26 -1.99 -10.01 -8.47
N ALA A 27 -2.37 -10.70 -7.40
CA ALA A 27 -3.35 -10.23 -6.44
C ALA A 27 -2.91 -8.91 -5.76
N VAL A 28 -1.63 -8.85 -5.33
CA VAL A 28 -1.01 -7.62 -4.80
C VAL A 28 -1.06 -6.49 -5.82
N GLY A 29 -0.70 -6.78 -7.08
CA GLY A 29 -0.75 -5.82 -8.18
C GLY A 29 -2.14 -5.19 -8.37
N VAL A 30 -3.19 -6.02 -8.30
CA VAL A 30 -4.58 -5.56 -8.40
C VAL A 30 -5.01 -4.78 -7.16
N ASN A 31 -4.81 -5.33 -5.96
CA ASN A 31 -5.25 -4.75 -4.69
C ASN A 31 -4.63 -3.37 -4.45
N LEU A 32 -3.33 -3.23 -4.75
CA LEU A 32 -2.62 -1.96 -4.60
C LEU A 32 -2.69 -1.08 -5.84
N ARG A 33 -3.36 -1.52 -6.91
CA ARG A 33 -3.50 -0.80 -8.19
C ARG A 33 -2.15 -0.37 -8.76
N LEU A 34 -1.15 -1.25 -8.66
CA LEU A 34 0.24 -0.95 -9.03
C LEU A 34 0.39 -0.52 -10.49
N GLU A 35 -0.43 -1.06 -11.38
CA GLU A 35 -0.44 -0.64 -12.78
C GLU A 35 -0.81 0.84 -12.94
N LYS A 36 -1.81 1.32 -12.19
CA LYS A 36 -2.19 2.73 -12.19
C LYS A 36 -1.08 3.60 -11.61
N ALA A 37 -0.40 3.14 -10.57
CA ALA A 37 0.73 3.85 -9.98
C ALA A 37 1.91 3.94 -10.96
N ALA A 38 2.25 2.83 -11.63
CA ALA A 38 3.30 2.78 -12.63
C ALA A 38 3.01 3.73 -13.81
N ARG A 39 1.77 3.74 -14.34
CA ARG A 39 1.37 4.68 -15.39
C ARG A 39 1.49 6.14 -14.95
N LYS A 40 1.12 6.45 -13.71
CA LYS A 40 1.23 7.81 -13.15
C LYS A 40 2.68 8.24 -12.91
N ALA A 41 3.55 7.31 -12.54
CA ALA A 41 4.96 7.61 -12.27
C ALA A 41 5.71 8.07 -13.53
N VAL A 42 5.27 7.61 -14.71
CA VAL A 42 5.89 7.96 -16.00
C VAL A 42 5.08 8.98 -16.81
N SER A 43 3.84 9.27 -16.42
CA SER A 43 3.07 10.33 -17.07
C SER A 43 3.61 11.70 -16.72
N THR A 44 3.54 12.65 -17.64
CA THR A 44 3.83 14.05 -17.36
C THR A 44 3.00 14.51 -16.15
N PRO A 45 3.63 15.06 -15.11
CA PRO A 45 2.89 15.59 -13.97
C PRO A 45 1.96 16.71 -14.43
N PRO A 46 0.85 16.96 -13.71
CA PRO A 46 0.06 18.15 -13.97
C PRO A 46 0.94 19.40 -13.86
N SER A 47 0.60 20.44 -14.62
CA SER A 47 1.35 21.70 -14.56
C SER A 47 1.34 22.27 -13.14
N LEU A 48 2.39 23.03 -12.81
CA LEU A 48 2.50 23.79 -11.56
C LEU A 48 2.30 25.29 -11.80
N HIS A 49 2.08 25.71 -13.05
CA HIS A 49 1.83 27.11 -13.40
C HIS A 49 0.40 27.48 -13.07
N PHE A 50 0.23 28.69 -12.51
CA PHE A 50 -1.07 29.21 -12.11
C PHE A 50 -1.99 29.40 -13.33
N GLU A 51 -1.43 29.82 -14.46
CA GLU A 51 -2.11 30.09 -15.71
C GLU A 51 -2.77 28.85 -16.31
N ASP A 52 -2.22 27.65 -16.02
CA ASP A 52 -2.76 26.36 -16.45
C ASP A 52 -3.89 25.86 -15.55
N PHE A 53 -4.09 26.48 -14.39
CA PHE A 53 -5.16 26.21 -13.43
C PHE A 53 -5.81 27.52 -12.92
N PRO A 54 -6.40 28.35 -13.80
CA PRO A 54 -6.81 29.72 -13.48
C PRO A 54 -8.05 29.82 -12.56
N ARG A 55 -8.53 28.69 -12.02
CA ARG A 55 -9.62 28.66 -11.05
C ARG A 55 -9.01 28.38 -9.69
N GLU A 56 -9.20 29.31 -8.75
CA GLU A 56 -9.04 29.02 -7.33
C GLU A 56 -9.97 27.85 -6.95
N VAL A 57 -9.45 26.63 -6.99
CA VAL A 57 -10.15 25.47 -6.48
C VAL A 57 -10.09 25.59 -4.97
N ALA A 58 -11.22 25.91 -4.34
CA ALA A 58 -11.35 25.88 -2.90
C ALA A 58 -10.82 24.54 -2.40
N LYS A 59 -9.89 24.57 -1.44
CA LYS A 59 -9.35 23.36 -0.84
C LYS A 59 -10.51 22.52 -0.32
N ARG A 60 -10.43 21.21 -0.55
CA ARG A 60 -11.47 20.31 -0.05
C ARG A 60 -11.51 20.43 1.46
N ASP A 61 -12.70 20.67 2.01
CA ASP A 61 -12.87 20.58 3.45
C ASP A 61 -12.70 19.11 3.87
N ILE A 62 -11.83 18.87 4.85
CA ILE A 62 -11.53 17.54 5.37
C ILE A 62 -11.97 17.56 6.83
N PRO A 63 -13.22 17.15 7.12
CA PRO A 63 -13.71 17.16 8.49
C PRO A 63 -12.91 16.16 9.33
N ILE A 64 -12.44 16.61 10.49
CA ILE A 64 -11.81 15.73 11.46
C ILE A 64 -12.91 15.01 12.23
N SER A 65 -13.07 13.72 11.97
CA SER A 65 -14.01 12.90 12.71
C SER A 65 -13.50 12.62 14.12
N GLU A 66 -14.42 12.36 15.04
CA GLU A 66 -14.09 11.95 16.41
C GLU A 66 -13.18 10.70 16.40
N ALA A 67 -13.45 9.75 15.50
CA ALA A 67 -12.64 8.55 15.34
C ALA A 67 -11.19 8.86 14.90
N ALA A 68 -11.00 9.83 13.98
CA ALA A 68 -9.68 10.26 13.56
C ALA A 68 -8.92 10.95 14.70
N ALA A 69 -9.60 11.76 15.51
CA ALA A 69 -9.00 12.39 16.70
C ALA A 69 -8.56 11.35 17.74
N ARG A 70 -9.40 10.33 18.01
CA ARG A 70 -9.04 9.22 18.92
C ARG A 70 -7.82 8.44 18.42
N LEU A 71 -7.75 8.14 17.13
CA LEU A 71 -6.60 7.47 16.51
C LEU A 71 -5.32 8.32 16.63
N ALA A 72 -5.40 9.62 16.35
CA ALA A 72 -4.27 10.52 16.47
C ALA A 72 -3.72 10.57 17.90
N GLY A 73 -4.59 10.63 18.91
CA GLY A 73 -4.18 10.58 20.33
C GLY A 73 -3.49 9.26 20.70
N ALA A 74 -4.01 8.13 20.21
CA ALA A 74 -3.40 6.82 20.43
C ALA A 74 -2.02 6.70 19.77
N LEU A 75 -1.84 7.25 18.57
CA LEU A 75 -0.55 7.27 17.86
C LEU A 75 0.46 8.20 18.52
N HIS A 76 0.00 9.36 19.01
CA HIS A 76 0.86 10.34 19.67
C HIS A 76 1.46 9.79 20.98
N LEU A 77 0.71 8.97 21.72
CA LEU A 77 1.16 8.31 22.94
C LEU A 77 2.28 7.26 22.76
N HIS A 78 2.61 6.88 21.52
CA HIS A 78 3.62 5.85 21.22
C HIS A 78 4.90 6.44 20.60
N LEU A 79 5.05 7.77 20.56
CA LEU A 79 6.18 8.45 19.92
C LEU A 79 7.04 9.28 20.89
N ASP A 80 6.84 9.14 22.21
CA ASP A 80 7.73 9.66 23.25
C ASP A 80 8.82 8.64 23.63
#